data_AF-A0AAE7NTN4-F1
#
_entry.id   AF-A0AAE7NTN4-F1
#
_cell.length_a   1.000
_cell.length_b   1.000
_cell.length_c   1.000
_cell.angle_alpha   90.00
_cell.angle_beta   90.00
_cell.angle_gamma   90.00
#
_symmetry.space_group_name_H-M   'P 1'
#
loop_
_entity.id
_entity.type
_entity.pdbx_description
1 polymer ?
#
loop_
_entity_poly.entity_id
_entity_poly.type
_entity_poly.pdbx_seq_one_letter_code
_entity_poly.pdbx_strand_id
1 'polypeptide(L)'
;MPQPDGSSKTVQAGSNGFTCFIGKDGTPECDDQNAMEWRKALQANQAPPNKIGFIFMLAGDTGTSNHDSTERHTHQHWVQTGPHVMIVGGAAHEMLSPYPRDVDVKDATQPFVMYPGKPNEHLMIPVHSQEITTGSTR
;
A
#
# COMPACT_ATOMS: atom_id res chain seq x y z
N MET A 1 -11.64 12.60 6.39
CA MET A 1 -11.36 13.99 5.99
C MET A 1 -9.97 14.34 6.51
N PRO A 2 -9.05 14.78 5.63
CA PRO A 2 -7.77 15.37 6.04
C PRO A 2 -8.02 16.51 7.04
N GLN A 3 -7.09 16.71 7.97
CA GLN A 3 -7.20 17.84 8.87
C GLN A 3 -7.04 19.16 8.09
N PRO A 4 -7.56 20.30 8.59
CA PRO A 4 -7.47 21.60 7.91
C PRO A 4 -6.03 22.04 7.59
N ASP A 5 -5.03 21.47 8.26
CA ASP A 5 -3.60 21.72 8.08
C ASP A 5 -2.93 20.76 7.06
N GLY A 6 -3.68 19.88 6.41
CA GLY A 6 -3.18 18.88 5.47
C GLY A 6 -2.51 17.67 6.12
N SER A 7 -2.51 17.58 7.46
CA SER A 7 -2.04 16.41 8.18
C SER A 7 -3.05 15.26 8.13
N SER A 8 -2.53 14.03 8.11
CA SER A 8 -3.35 12.84 8.26
C SER A 8 -4.00 12.83 9.64
N LYS A 9 -5.31 12.55 9.71
CA LYS A 9 -6.00 12.39 11.00
C LYS A 9 -5.66 11.01 11.53
N THR A 10 -4.82 10.93 12.57
CA THR A 10 -4.64 9.69 13.35
C THR A 10 -5.99 9.30 13.94
N VAL A 11 -6.52 8.16 13.49
CA VAL A 11 -7.82 7.65 13.94
C VAL A 11 -7.63 6.90 15.26
N GLN A 12 -6.55 6.11 15.37
CA GLN A 12 -6.19 5.39 16.58
C GLN A 12 -4.75 4.88 16.50
N ALA A 13 -3.96 5.05 17.58
CA ALA A 13 -2.73 4.28 17.76
C ALA A 13 -3.13 2.88 18.25
N GLY A 14 -2.81 1.85 17.46
CA GLY A 14 -3.06 0.46 17.83
C GLY A 14 -2.09 0.00 18.91
N SER A 15 -2.54 -0.85 19.83
CA SER A 15 -1.69 -1.51 20.82
C SER A 15 -0.80 -2.62 20.21
N ASN A 16 -0.99 -2.90 18.92
CA ASN A 16 -0.32 -3.95 18.14
C ASN A 16 0.82 -3.41 17.25
N GLY A 17 1.27 -2.17 17.45
CA GLY A 17 2.37 -1.57 16.68
C GLY A 17 1.97 -0.94 15.35
N PHE A 18 0.68 -0.93 15.01
CA PHE A 18 0.14 -0.24 13.84
C PHE A 18 -0.51 1.09 14.22
N THR A 19 -0.33 2.10 13.36
CA THR A 19 -0.99 3.39 13.49
C THR A 19 -1.96 3.59 12.33
N CYS A 20 -3.23 3.75 12.62
CA CYS A 20 -4.28 3.91 11.63
C CYS A 20 -4.66 5.38 11.45
N PHE A 21 -4.87 5.78 10.20
CA PHE A 21 -5.27 7.14 9.85
C PHE A 21 -6.03 7.16 8.53
N ILE A 22 -6.63 8.30 8.20
CA ILE A 22 -7.28 8.51 6.90
C ILE A 22 -6.29 9.19 5.97
N GLY A 23 -6.01 8.53 4.84
CA GLY A 23 -5.19 9.05 3.74
C GLY A 23 -5.78 10.31 3.11
N LYS A 24 -4.97 10.98 2.28
CA LYS A 24 -5.37 12.25 1.62
C LYS A 24 -6.56 12.09 0.69
N ASP A 25 -6.69 10.91 0.07
CA ASP A 25 -7.80 10.53 -0.80
C ASP A 25 -9.04 10.05 -0.02
N GLY A 26 -9.00 10.06 1.30
CA GLY A 26 -10.11 9.67 2.17
C GLY A 26 -10.15 8.18 2.50
N THR A 27 -9.20 7.38 2.03
CA THR A 27 -9.14 5.94 2.33
C THR A 27 -8.56 5.68 3.73
N PRO A 28 -9.09 4.69 4.49
CA PRO A 28 -8.48 4.27 5.73
C PRO A 28 -7.28 3.34 5.46
N GLU A 29 -6.14 3.67 6.06
CA GLU A 29 -4.94 2.83 6.01
C GLU A 29 -4.29 2.75 7.40
N CYS A 30 -3.50 1.70 7.63
CA CYS A 30 -2.72 1.56 8.84
C CYS A 30 -1.31 1.08 8.52
N ASP A 31 -0.34 1.75 9.14
CA ASP A 31 1.07 1.55 8.88
C ASP A 31 1.74 1.04 10.16
N ASP A 32 2.66 0.07 10.04
CA ASP A 32 3.58 -0.23 11.14
C ASP A 32 4.67 0.85 11.27
N GLN A 33 5.50 0.73 12.30
CA GLN A 33 6.58 1.67 12.57
C GLN A 33 7.60 1.76 11.42
N ASN A 34 7.91 0.64 10.75
CA ASN A 34 8.89 0.61 9.66
C ASN A 34 8.33 1.23 8.38
N ALA A 35 7.04 1.03 8.09
CA ALA A 35 6.32 1.65 7.00
C ALA A 35 6.22 3.18 7.20
N MET A 36 6.01 3.63 8.44
CA MET A 36 6.07 5.05 8.78
C MET A 36 7.46 5.65 8.56
N GLU A 37 8.53 4.94 8.96
CA GLU A 37 9.91 5.35 8.68
C GLU A 37 10.17 5.41 7.16
N TRP A 38 9.69 4.42 6.40
CA TRP A 38 9.79 4.38 4.94
C TRP A 38 9.09 5.58 4.29
N ARG A 39 7.85 5.89 4.67
CA ARG A 39 7.13 7.06 4.13
C ARG A 39 7.83 8.37 4.47
N LYS A 40 8.38 8.50 5.68
CA LYS A 40 9.18 9.67 6.06
C LYS A 40 10.43 9.83 5.19
N ALA A 41 11.14 8.74 4.90
CA ALA A 41 12.29 8.75 4.01
C ALA A 41 11.90 9.20 2.59
N LEU A 42 10.81 8.66 2.03
CA LEU A 42 10.31 9.07 0.72
C LEU A 42 9.92 10.55 0.67
N GLN A 43 9.22 11.06 1.69
CA GLN A 43 8.86 12.49 1.79
C GLN A 43 10.11 13.39 1.86
N ALA A 44 11.19 12.91 2.47
CA ALA A 44 12.47 13.60 2.53
C ALA A 44 13.34 13.41 1.28
N ASN A 45 12.86 12.71 0.24
CA ASN A 45 13.64 12.29 -0.93
C ASN A 45 14.91 11.51 -0.56
N GLN A 46 14.83 10.71 0.51
CA GLN A 46 15.92 9.85 1.00
C GLN A 46 15.71 8.41 0.56
N ALA A 47 16.80 7.64 0.57
CA ALA A 47 16.72 6.20 0.31
C ALA A 47 15.84 5.51 1.38
N PRO A 48 14.93 4.61 0.97
CA PRO A 48 14.20 3.72 1.87
C PRO A 48 15.11 3.05 2.90
N PRO A 49 14.73 3.01 4.20
CA PRO A 49 15.45 2.21 5.19
C PRO A 49 15.49 0.74 4.76
N ASN A 50 16.60 0.05 5.08
CA ASN A 50 16.74 -1.37 4.84
C ASN A 50 15.99 -2.21 5.90
N LYS A 51 14.68 -2.03 5.97
CA LYS A 51 13.75 -2.72 6.87
C LYS A 51 12.50 -3.11 6.08
N ILE A 52 11.81 -4.15 6.51
CA ILE A 52 10.49 -4.51 6.00
C ILE A 52 9.44 -3.77 6.81
N GLY A 53 8.53 -3.07 6.13
CA GLY A 53 7.34 -2.47 6.74
C GLY A 53 6.06 -3.00 6.09
N PHE A 54 4.98 -2.95 6.86
CA PHE A 54 3.65 -3.35 6.42
C PHE A 54 2.68 -2.18 6.46
N ILE A 55 1.90 -2.06 5.40
CA ILE A 55 0.75 -1.15 5.31
C ILE A 55 -0.46 -2.01 4.96
N PHE A 56 -1.63 -1.74 5.54
CA PHE A 56 -2.86 -2.38 5.12
C PHE A 56 -3.97 -1.36 4.84
N MET A 57 -4.70 -1.63 3.77
CA MET A 57 -5.84 -0.85 3.29
C MET A 57 -7.04 -1.78 3.13
N LEU A 58 -7.71 -2.09 4.24
CA LEU A 58 -8.78 -3.10 4.27
C LEU A 58 -10.11 -2.62 3.66
N ALA A 59 -10.27 -1.32 3.44
CA ALA A 59 -11.39 -0.80 2.66
C ALA A 59 -11.11 -0.77 1.14
N GLY A 60 -9.89 -1.13 0.73
CA GLY A 60 -9.38 -0.93 -0.62
C GLY A 60 -8.96 0.51 -0.90
N ASP A 61 -8.40 0.72 -2.09
CA ASP A 61 -7.99 2.02 -2.57
C ASP A 61 -9.00 2.64 -3.57
N THR A 62 -8.77 3.91 -3.91
CA THR A 62 -9.55 4.65 -4.90
C THR A 62 -8.90 4.68 -6.28
N GLY A 63 -7.91 3.82 -6.50
CA GLY A 63 -7.08 3.74 -7.68
C GLY A 63 -6.07 4.88 -7.85
N THR A 64 -4.97 4.55 -8.55
CA THR A 64 -3.90 5.49 -8.89
C THR A 64 -3.13 5.03 -10.14
N SER A 65 -2.24 5.89 -10.65
CA SER A 65 -1.29 5.51 -11.71
C SER A 65 -0.15 4.71 -11.11
N ASN A 66 0.15 3.55 -11.71
CA ASN A 66 1.29 2.70 -11.37
C ASN A 66 2.60 3.20 -11.99
N HIS A 67 2.52 4.12 -12.95
CA HIS A 67 3.70 4.78 -13.50
C HIS A 67 4.21 5.86 -12.54
N ASP A 68 3.34 6.77 -12.09
CA ASP A 68 3.70 7.84 -11.16
C ASP A 68 2.50 8.27 -10.31
N SER A 69 2.65 8.21 -8.99
CA SER A 69 1.58 8.60 -8.05
C SER A 69 1.11 10.06 -8.20
N THR A 70 1.97 10.94 -8.71
CA THR A 70 1.64 12.36 -8.93
C THR A 70 0.80 12.57 -10.20
N GLU A 71 0.81 11.60 -11.10
CA GLU A 71 0.07 11.61 -12.38
C GLU A 71 -1.32 11.00 -12.26
N ARG A 72 -1.86 10.83 -11.04
CA ARG A 72 -3.21 10.27 -10.82
C ARG A 72 -4.30 10.89 -11.70
N HIS A 73 -4.17 12.16 -12.07
CA HIS A 73 -5.12 12.88 -12.93
C HIS A 73 -5.15 12.39 -14.38
N THR A 74 -4.08 11.77 -14.88
CA THR A 74 -3.98 11.33 -16.29
C THR A 74 -4.73 10.03 -16.55
N HIS A 75 -5.01 9.24 -15.51
CA HIS A 75 -5.58 7.88 -15.60
C HIS A 75 -4.79 6.92 -16.52
N GLN A 76 -3.53 7.22 -16.79
CA GLN A 76 -2.63 6.29 -17.49
C GLN A 76 -2.10 5.25 -16.52
N HIS A 77 -1.92 4.01 -17.00
CA HIS A 77 -1.44 2.88 -16.20
C HIS A 77 -2.23 2.73 -14.89
N TRP A 78 -3.56 2.85 -15.00
CA TRP A 78 -4.46 2.90 -13.86
C TRP A 78 -4.60 1.55 -13.20
N VAL A 79 -4.42 1.53 -11.88
CA VAL A 79 -4.59 0.35 -11.05
C VAL A 79 -5.48 0.74 -9.88
N GLN A 80 -6.49 -0.08 -9.63
CA GLN A 80 -7.34 0.02 -8.45
C GLN A 80 -7.39 -1.35 -7.80
N THR A 81 -7.10 -1.41 -6.51
CA THR A 81 -7.06 -2.65 -5.75
C THR A 81 -8.09 -2.61 -4.64
N GLY A 82 -8.80 -3.74 -4.46
CA GLY A 82 -9.69 -3.95 -3.32
C GLY A 82 -8.91 -4.03 -1.99
N PRO A 83 -9.46 -4.64 -0.94
CA PRO A 83 -8.74 -4.83 0.32
C PRO A 83 -7.35 -5.46 0.07
N HIS A 84 -6.29 -4.85 0.58
CA HIS A 84 -4.92 -5.33 0.34
C HIS A 84 -3.95 -4.97 1.46
N VAL A 85 -2.80 -5.65 1.44
CA VAL A 85 -1.62 -5.39 2.27
C VAL A 85 -0.46 -5.02 1.35
N MET A 86 0.35 -4.07 1.77
CA MET A 86 1.57 -3.66 1.08
C MET A 86 2.79 -4.07 1.90
N ILE A 87 3.81 -4.59 1.22
CA ILE A 87 5.13 -4.82 1.82
C ILE A 87 6.09 -3.80 1.25
N VAL A 88 6.62 -2.95 2.14
CA VAL A 88 7.45 -1.80 1.79
C VAL A 88 8.86 -1.89 2.39
N GLY A 89 9.74 -1.01 1.92
CA GLY A 89 11.09 -0.82 2.46
C GLY A 89 12.20 -1.54 1.68
N GLY A 90 13.45 -1.11 1.89
CA GLY A 90 14.58 -1.55 1.07
C GLY A 90 14.83 -3.06 1.14
N ALA A 91 14.58 -3.67 2.30
CA ALA A 91 14.76 -5.11 2.51
C ALA A 91 13.68 -5.94 1.78
N ALA A 92 12.54 -5.34 1.42
CA ALA A 92 11.49 -6.03 0.67
C ALA A 92 11.86 -6.21 -0.81
N HIS A 93 12.84 -5.47 -1.35
CA HIS A 93 13.16 -5.47 -2.78
C HIS A 93 13.46 -6.88 -3.32
N GLU A 94 14.24 -7.68 -2.59
CA GLU A 94 14.57 -9.04 -3.02
C GLU A 94 13.31 -9.92 -3.14
N MET A 95 12.32 -9.70 -2.27
CA MET A 95 11.04 -10.40 -2.28
C MET A 95 10.15 -10.03 -3.47
N LEU A 96 10.45 -8.94 -4.18
CA LEU A 96 9.66 -8.47 -5.33
C LEU A 96 9.97 -9.26 -6.61
N SER A 97 11.13 -9.90 -6.68
CA SER A 97 11.64 -10.59 -7.88
C SER A 97 10.68 -11.62 -8.51
N PRO A 98 9.93 -12.45 -7.75
CA PRO A 98 9.02 -13.43 -8.34
C PRO A 98 7.68 -12.84 -8.80
N TYR A 99 7.39 -11.57 -8.52
CA TYR A 99 6.09 -10.96 -8.81
C TYR A 99 6.10 -10.16 -10.12
N PRO A 100 4.95 -10.04 -10.81
CA PRO A 100 4.84 -9.20 -12.01
C PRO A 100 5.24 -7.75 -11.74
N ARG A 101 6.07 -7.18 -12.63
CA ARG A 101 6.59 -5.79 -12.57
C ARG A 101 6.11 -4.96 -13.76
N ASP A 102 5.05 -5.39 -14.43
CA ASP A 102 4.46 -4.64 -15.54
C ASP A 102 3.86 -3.34 -15.03
N VAL A 103 4.14 -2.23 -15.72
CA VAL A 103 3.52 -0.94 -15.40
C VAL A 103 2.00 -1.02 -15.63
N ASP A 104 1.58 -1.77 -16.66
CA ASP A 104 0.18 -2.13 -16.92
C ASP A 104 -0.21 -3.41 -16.18
N VAL A 105 -0.77 -3.25 -14.97
CA VAL A 105 -1.24 -4.39 -14.17
C VAL A 105 -2.51 -4.97 -14.80
N LYS A 106 -2.40 -6.19 -15.34
CA LYS A 106 -3.51 -6.89 -16.00
C LYS A 106 -4.55 -7.42 -15.03
N ASP A 107 -4.11 -7.85 -13.85
CA ASP A 107 -4.97 -8.42 -12.80
C ASP A 107 -4.53 -7.92 -11.43
N ALA A 108 -5.23 -6.90 -10.93
CA ALA A 108 -5.00 -6.30 -9.62
C ALA A 108 -5.56 -7.13 -8.46
N THR A 109 -6.10 -8.33 -8.72
CA THR A 109 -6.52 -9.30 -7.69
C THR A 109 -5.40 -10.27 -7.31
N GLN A 110 -4.34 -10.35 -8.11
CA GLN A 110 -3.14 -11.13 -7.81
C GLN A 110 -2.04 -10.24 -7.22
N PRO A 111 -1.05 -10.79 -6.50
CA PRO A 111 0.07 -10.00 -6.03
C PRO A 111 0.92 -9.45 -7.18
N PHE A 112 1.28 -8.16 -7.11
CA PHE A 112 2.09 -7.47 -8.13
C PHE A 112 2.99 -6.40 -7.51
N VAL A 113 4.03 -6.00 -8.24
CA VAL A 113 4.92 -4.91 -7.83
C VAL A 113 4.39 -3.60 -8.36
N MET A 114 4.26 -2.62 -7.47
CA MET A 114 3.85 -1.27 -7.79
C MET A 114 5.06 -0.34 -7.88
N TYR A 115 5.04 0.61 -8.82
CA TYR A 115 6.13 1.55 -9.11
C TYR A 115 7.48 0.86 -9.41
N PRO A 116 7.54 -0.03 -10.40
CA PRO A 116 8.73 -0.83 -10.65
C PRO A 116 9.97 0.03 -10.88
N GLY A 117 11.04 -0.25 -10.13
CA GLY A 117 12.33 0.44 -10.23
C GLY A 117 12.40 1.85 -9.60
N LYS A 118 11.36 2.28 -8.87
CA LYS A 118 11.36 3.57 -8.16
C LYS A 118 11.71 3.40 -6.68
N PRO A 119 12.14 4.47 -5.97
CA PRO A 119 12.39 4.39 -4.52
C PRO A 119 11.17 3.98 -3.69
N ASN A 120 9.97 4.27 -4.20
CA ASN A 120 8.71 3.89 -3.57
C ASN A 120 8.16 2.55 -4.08
N GLU A 121 8.99 1.72 -4.72
CA GLU A 121 8.61 0.38 -5.15
C GLU A 121 8.18 -0.49 -3.95
N HIS A 122 7.06 -1.21 -4.10
CA HIS A 122 6.52 -2.07 -3.06
C HIS A 122 5.66 -3.20 -3.62
N LEU A 123 5.47 -4.25 -2.81
CA LEU A 123 4.59 -5.36 -3.16
C LEU A 123 3.16 -5.03 -2.77
N MET A 124 2.22 -5.20 -3.70
CA MET A 124 0.78 -5.17 -3.44
C MET A 124 0.30 -6.61 -3.30
N ILE A 125 -0.37 -6.93 -2.18
CA ILE A 125 -0.95 -8.25 -1.90
C ILE A 125 -2.44 -8.06 -1.64
N PRO A 126 -3.29 -8.28 -2.66
CA PRO A 126 -4.74 -8.27 -2.48
C PRO A 126 -5.15 -9.35 -1.47
N VAL A 127 -5.92 -8.95 -0.46
CA VAL A 127 -6.53 -9.89 0.49
C VAL A 127 -7.96 -10.11 0.04
N HIS A 128 -8.24 -11.31 -0.46
CA HIS A 128 -9.61 -11.66 -0.79
C HIS A 128 -10.43 -11.72 0.50
N SER A 129 -11.59 -11.09 0.50
CA SER A 129 -12.68 -11.45 1.40
C SER A 129 -13.16 -12.84 0.98
N GLN A 130 -12.42 -13.91 1.30
CA GLN A 130 -13.07 -15.20 1.36
C GLN A 130 -14.09 -15.08 2.49
N GLU A 131 -15.38 -15.15 2.15
CA GLU A 131 -16.33 -15.73 3.09
C GLU A 131 -15.64 -17.01 3.57
N ILE A 132 -15.31 -17.06 4.87
CA ILE A 132 -15.01 -18.33 5.48
C ILE A 132 -16.32 -19.09 5.38
N THR A 133 -16.49 -19.84 4.29
CA THR A 133 -17.46 -20.92 4.22
C THR A 133 -16.99 -21.89 5.29
N THR A 134 -17.42 -21.64 6.53
CA THR A 134 -17.36 -22.59 7.61
C THR A 134 -17.89 -23.87 7.02
N GLY A 135 -16.99 -24.84 6.84
CA GLY A 135 -17.34 -26.16 6.37
C GLY A 135 -18.52 -26.63 7.20
N SER A 136 -19.69 -26.70 6.57
CA SER A 136 -20.84 -27.39 7.14
C SER A 136 -20.46 -28.85 7.18
N THR A 137 -19.93 -29.27 8.32
CA THR A 137 -19.89 -30.68 8.67
C THR A 137 -21.32 -31.08 9.00
N ARG A 138 -21.98 -31.76 8.06
CA ARG A 138 -22.91 -32.90 8.26
C ARG A 138 -23.42 -33.41 6.91
#